data_AF-A0A2E5WV81-F1
#
_entry.id   AF-A0A2E5WV81-F1
#
_cell.length_a   1.000
_cell.length_b   1.000
_cell.length_c   1.000
_cell.angle_alpha   90.00
_cell.angle_beta   90.00
_cell.angle_gamma   90.00
#
_symmetry.space_group_name_H-M   'P 1'
#
loop_
_entity.id
_entity.type
_entity.pdbx_description
1 polymer ?
#
loop_
_entity_poly.entity_id
_entity_poly.type
_entity_poly.pdbx_seq_one_letter_code
_entity_poly.pdbx_strand_id
1 'polypeptide(L)'
;MEENSARWLAVREACRRILTEEGLILNIPQVHMASWHRLILNMADSMPQRLEFPEIRAGPFSVVKNGQELFDFQTDVPSDENVLWLPFKLQELMADFIQMCSELLLAGYPGCSGCGYRDDEEKWNELAHRHRIENFR
;
A
#
# COMPACT_ATOMS: atom_id res chain seq x y z
N MET A 1 14.71 3.46 5.19
CA MET A 1 14.13 2.21 5.73
C MET A 1 15.09 1.09 5.40
N GLU A 2 15.38 0.17 6.33
CA GLU A 2 16.26 -0.97 6.05
C GLU A 2 15.55 -1.95 5.10
N GLU A 3 16.15 -2.20 3.94
CA GLU A 3 15.63 -3.14 2.95
C GLU A 3 15.47 -4.54 3.57
N ASN A 4 14.40 -5.23 3.20
CA ASN A 4 14.04 -6.57 3.72
C ASN A 4 13.68 -6.65 5.21
N SER A 5 13.64 -5.53 5.94
CA SER A 5 13.03 -5.51 7.27
C SER A 5 11.54 -5.88 7.20
N ALA A 6 10.98 -6.37 8.32
CA ALA A 6 9.55 -6.72 8.37
C ALA A 6 8.66 -5.53 7.97
N ARG A 7 8.99 -4.32 8.44
CA ARG A 7 8.32 -3.08 8.05
C ARG A 7 8.45 -2.80 6.55
N TRP A 8 9.64 -2.94 5.98
CA TRP A 8 9.86 -2.70 4.55
C TRP A 8 9.04 -3.61 3.67
N LEU A 9 8.99 -4.90 4.00
CA LEU A 9 8.17 -5.87 3.27
C LEU A 9 6.68 -5.54 3.37
N ALA A 10 6.19 -5.16 4.55
CA ALA A 10 4.79 -4.81 4.76
C ALA A 10 4.39 -3.51 4.03
N VAL A 11 5.24 -2.48 4.09
CA VAL A 11 5.04 -1.22 3.36
C VAL A 11 5.02 -1.48 1.86
N ARG A 12 5.95 -2.30 1.35
CA ARG A 12 5.97 -2.67 -0.07
C ARG A 12 4.68 -3.34 -0.48
N GLU A 13 4.19 -4.30 0.30
CA GLU A 13 2.90 -4.96 0.03
C GLU A 13 1.71 -4.00 0.09
N ALA A 14 1.66 -3.10 1.08
CA ALA A 14 0.62 -2.07 1.17
C ALA A 14 0.60 -1.21 -0.11
N CYS A 15 1.78 -0.77 -0.57
CA CYS A 15 1.92 0.01 -1.79
C CYS A 15 1.57 -0.79 -3.04
N ARG A 16 1.89 -2.09 -3.10
CA ARG A 16 1.41 -2.95 -4.19
C ARG A 16 -0.10 -2.91 -4.27
N ARG A 17 -0.81 -3.16 -3.16
CA ARG A 17 -2.28 -3.13 -3.10
C ARG A 17 -2.84 -1.76 -3.50
N ILE A 18 -2.26 -0.65 -3.04
CA ILE A 18 -2.65 0.71 -3.48
C ILE A 18 -2.49 0.86 -5.00
N LEU A 19 -1.39 0.35 -5.55
CA LEU A 19 -1.05 0.46 -6.96
C LEU A 19 -1.77 -0.54 -7.87
N THR A 20 -2.40 -1.61 -7.37
CA THR A 20 -3.03 -2.63 -8.22
C THR A 20 -4.53 -2.81 -7.98
N GLU A 21 -5.02 -2.56 -6.77
CA GLU A 21 -6.42 -2.81 -6.44
C GLU A 21 -7.34 -1.72 -6.99
N GLU A 22 -8.49 -2.14 -7.49
CA GLU A 22 -9.56 -1.28 -7.98
C GLU A 22 -10.60 -0.99 -6.88
N GLY A 23 -11.35 0.11 -7.04
CA GLY A 23 -12.41 0.50 -6.10
C GLY A 23 -11.90 0.93 -4.72
N LEU A 24 -10.65 1.38 -4.61
CA LEU A 24 -10.07 1.85 -3.36
C LEU A 24 -10.58 3.24 -2.96
N ILE A 25 -10.90 3.41 -1.68
CA ILE A 25 -11.12 4.69 -1.03
C ILE A 25 -9.98 4.91 -0.03
N LEU A 26 -9.21 5.97 -0.25
CA LEU A 26 -8.13 6.42 0.62
C LEU A 26 -8.64 7.60 1.45
N ASN A 27 -8.94 7.36 2.72
CA ASN A 27 -9.17 8.45 3.65
C ASN A 27 -7.79 8.98 4.09
N ILE A 28 -7.52 10.26 3.90
CA ILE A 28 -6.23 10.88 4.14
C ILE A 28 -6.41 12.12 5.03
N PRO A 29 -5.57 12.32 6.07
CA PRO A 29 -5.62 13.54 6.87
C PRO A 29 -5.37 14.78 6.00
N GLN A 30 -6.11 15.86 6.25
CA GLN A 30 -6.08 17.08 5.43
C GLN A 30 -4.66 17.58 5.12
N VAL A 31 -3.75 17.50 6.09
CA VAL A 31 -2.34 17.93 5.99
C VAL A 31 -1.54 17.15 4.93
N HIS A 32 -1.95 15.93 4.59
CA HIS A 32 -1.26 15.07 3.61
C HIS A 32 -1.96 14.99 2.25
N MET A 33 -3.17 15.54 2.12
CA MET A 33 -4.01 15.45 0.91
C MET A 33 -3.25 15.86 -0.37
N ALA A 34 -2.49 16.96 -0.34
CA ALA A 34 -1.76 17.44 -1.51
C ALA A 34 -0.72 16.42 -2.02
N SER A 35 0.01 15.78 -1.12
CA SER A 35 1.01 14.78 -1.49
C SER A 35 0.37 13.50 -2.05
N TRP A 36 -0.77 13.08 -1.50
CA TRP A 36 -1.51 11.92 -2.00
C TRP A 36 -2.18 12.18 -3.35
N HIS A 37 -2.73 13.38 -3.58
CA HIS A 37 -3.20 13.75 -4.92
C HIS A 37 -2.08 13.75 -5.95
N ARG A 38 -0.88 14.21 -5.58
CA ARG A 38 0.29 14.11 -6.46
C ARG A 38 0.68 12.67 -6.75
N LEU A 39 0.57 11.77 -5.78
CA LEU A 39 0.78 10.34 -6.01
C LEU A 39 -0.22 9.77 -7.04
N ILE A 40 -1.51 10.10 -6.93
CA ILE A 40 -2.52 9.67 -7.90
C ILE A 40 -2.21 10.19 -9.31
N LEU A 41 -1.77 11.43 -9.44
CA LEU A 41 -1.32 11.98 -10.72
C LEU A 41 -0.12 11.21 -11.29
N ASN A 42 0.89 10.93 -10.46
CA ASN A 42 2.04 10.12 -10.87
C ASN A 42 1.63 8.70 -11.29
N MET A 43 0.65 8.10 -10.61
CA MET A 43 0.08 6.81 -11.02
C MET A 43 -0.56 6.90 -12.40
N ALA A 44 -1.33 7.94 -12.68
CA ALA A 44 -1.97 8.15 -13.98
C ALA A 44 -0.95 8.32 -15.11
N ASP A 45 0.11 9.10 -14.86
CA ASP A 45 1.19 9.29 -15.84
C ASP A 45 1.96 7.99 -16.13
N SER A 46 2.16 7.15 -15.10
CA SER A 46 2.92 5.90 -15.20
C SER A 46 2.09 4.72 -15.72
N MET A 47 0.76 4.77 -15.55
CA MET A 47 -0.16 3.68 -15.88
C MET A 47 -1.31 4.15 -16.79
N PRO A 48 -1.03 4.61 -18.03
CA PRO A 48 -2.05 5.21 -18.89
C PRO A 48 -3.17 4.25 -19.31
N GLN A 49 -2.97 2.94 -19.17
CA GLN A 49 -3.98 1.91 -19.48
C GLN A 49 -4.99 1.70 -18.35
N ARG A 50 -4.73 2.24 -17.16
CA ARG A 50 -5.58 2.05 -15.99
C ARG A 50 -6.79 2.99 -16.07
N LEU A 51 -7.98 2.41 -15.95
CA LEU A 51 -9.25 3.15 -16.09
C LEU A 51 -9.72 3.79 -14.78
N GLU A 52 -9.40 3.16 -13.66
CA GLU A 52 -9.84 3.61 -12.33
C GLU A 52 -8.66 3.80 -11.40
N PHE A 53 -8.65 4.93 -10.70
CA PHE A 53 -7.64 5.25 -9.67
C PHE A 53 -8.32 5.36 -8.30
N PRO A 54 -7.57 5.16 -7.20
CA PRO A 54 -8.12 5.31 -5.86
C PRO A 54 -8.79 6.68 -5.64
N GLU A 55 -9.95 6.67 -5.01
CA GLU A 55 -10.65 7.89 -4.58
C GLU A 55 -9.99 8.42 -3.30
N ILE A 56 -9.64 9.70 -3.25
CA ILE A 56 -9.12 10.34 -2.04
C ILE A 56 -10.24 11.11 -1.33
N ARG A 57 -10.40 10.87 -0.03
CA ARG A 57 -11.31 11.60 0.86
C ARG A 57 -10.56 12.17 2.06
N ALA A 58 -11.04 13.29 2.59
CA ALA A 58 -10.50 13.84 3.82
C ALA A 58 -11.01 13.05 5.03
N GLY A 59 -10.11 12.62 5.92
CA GLY A 59 -10.46 11.88 7.13
C GLY A 59 -9.25 11.30 7.86
N PRO A 60 -9.45 10.52 8.93
CA PRO A 60 -8.40 9.69 9.51
C PRO A 60 -7.81 8.75 8.45
N PHE A 61 -6.52 8.44 8.53
CA PHE A 61 -5.90 7.57 7.53
C PHE A 61 -6.53 6.18 7.53
N SER A 62 -7.04 5.75 6.38
CA SER A 62 -7.51 4.37 6.17
C SER A 62 -7.54 4.04 4.69
N VAL A 63 -7.39 2.76 4.35
CA VAL A 63 -7.54 2.25 2.99
C VAL A 63 -8.69 1.26 2.97
N VAL A 64 -9.74 1.59 2.24
CA VAL A 64 -11.00 0.82 2.23
C VAL A 64 -11.27 0.28 0.84
N LYS A 65 -11.70 -0.98 0.76
CA LYS A 65 -12.20 -1.61 -0.46
C LYS A 65 -13.54 -2.28 -0.15
N ASN A 66 -14.57 -2.01 -0.96
CA ASN A 66 -15.91 -2.59 -0.78
C ASN A 66 -16.48 -2.44 0.65
N GLY A 67 -16.16 -1.32 1.32
CA GLY A 67 -16.62 -1.04 2.68
C GLY A 67 -15.83 -1.74 3.80
N GLN A 68 -14.74 -2.45 3.49
CA GLN A 68 -13.87 -3.11 4.46
C GLN A 68 -12.48 -2.48 4.47
N GLU A 69 -11.87 -2.35 5.65
CA GLU A 69 -10.49 -1.88 5.79
C GLU A 69 -9.53 -2.93 5.24
N LEU A 70 -8.59 -2.52 4.39
CA LEU A 70 -7.55 -3.40 3.87
C LEU A 70 -6.32 -3.47 4.79
N PHE A 71 -6.10 -2.43 5.60
CA PHE A 71 -4.91 -2.24 6.43
C PHE A 71 -5.31 -2.02 7.88
N ASP A 72 -4.65 -2.72 8.80
CA ASP A 72 -4.81 -2.53 10.24
C ASP A 72 -3.52 -1.98 10.85
N PHE A 73 -3.62 -0.86 11.57
CA PHE A 73 -2.47 -0.18 12.18
C PHE A 73 -2.35 -0.39 13.70
N GLN A 74 -3.22 -1.22 14.28
CA GLN A 74 -3.25 -1.49 15.72
C GLN A 74 -2.10 -2.41 16.12
N THR A 75 -1.77 -2.35 17.41
CA THR A 75 -0.70 -3.19 17.98
C THR A 75 -1.09 -4.65 18.12
N ASP A 76 -2.39 -4.92 18.26
CA ASP A 76 -2.97 -6.26 18.34
C ASP A 76 -3.07 -6.88 16.95
N VAL A 77 -2.88 -8.20 16.87
CA VAL A 77 -2.98 -8.92 15.61
C VAL A 77 -4.45 -8.98 15.18
N PRO A 78 -4.81 -8.56 13.96
CA PRO A 78 -6.17 -8.61 13.46
C PRO A 78 -6.65 -10.06 13.34
N SER A 79 -7.91 -10.34 13.68
CA SER A 79 -8.47 -11.69 13.50
C SER A 79 -8.68 -12.06 12.03
N ASP A 80 -8.87 -11.06 11.16
CA ASP A 80 -9.03 -11.27 9.72
C ASP A 80 -7.67 -11.31 9.03
N GLU A 81 -7.37 -12.42 8.35
CA GLU A 81 -6.12 -12.63 7.61
C GLU A 81 -6.09 -11.93 6.24
N ASN A 82 -7.23 -11.42 5.76
CA ASN A 82 -7.28 -10.64 4.51
C ASN A 82 -6.75 -9.21 4.71
N VAL A 83 -6.76 -8.74 5.97
CA VAL A 83 -6.26 -7.43 6.36
C VAL A 83 -4.75 -7.50 6.55
N LEU A 84 -4.04 -6.58 5.89
CA LEU A 84 -2.59 -6.44 6.05
C LEU A 84 -2.30 -5.79 7.39
N TRP A 85 -1.60 -6.50 8.27
CA TRP A 85 -1.24 -5.99 9.58
C TRP A 85 0.01 -5.10 9.50
N LEU A 86 -0.14 -3.86 9.94
CA LEU A 86 0.88 -2.81 9.90
C LEU A 86 1.03 -2.16 11.29
N PRO A 87 1.53 -2.89 12.31
CA PRO A 87 1.61 -2.42 13.69
C PRO A 87 2.77 -1.44 13.90
N PHE A 88 2.82 -0.40 13.08
CA PHE A 88 3.84 0.64 13.08
C PHE A 88 3.18 2.01 13.24
N LYS A 89 3.99 3.01 13.57
CA LYS A 89 3.48 4.38 13.74
C LYS A 89 2.99 4.91 12.40
N LEU A 90 1.67 5.14 12.33
CA LEU A 90 0.99 5.65 11.15
C LEU A 90 1.61 6.92 10.56
N GLN A 91 2.08 7.84 11.42
CA GLN A 91 2.74 9.08 10.97
C GLN A 91 3.98 8.82 10.12
N GLU A 92 4.74 7.77 10.45
CA GLU A 92 5.93 7.40 9.69
C GLU A 92 5.55 6.60 8.42
N LEU A 93 4.53 5.74 8.53
CA LEU A 93 4.04 4.92 7.41
C LEU A 93 3.50 5.77 6.26
N MET A 94 2.83 6.89 6.52
CA MET A 94 2.28 7.72 5.44
C MET A 94 3.37 8.27 4.51
N ALA A 95 4.52 8.66 5.06
CA ALA A 95 5.67 9.11 4.26
C ALA A 95 6.29 7.92 3.49
N ASP A 96 6.43 6.79 4.17
CA ASP A 96 6.94 5.56 3.59
C ASP A 96 6.08 5.05 2.43
N PHE A 97 4.74 5.15 2.53
CA PHE A 97 3.84 4.73 1.46
C PHE A 97 4.03 5.55 0.19
N ILE A 98 4.11 6.88 0.31
CA ILE A 98 4.33 7.76 -0.84
C ILE A 98 5.68 7.46 -1.49
N GLN A 99 6.73 7.32 -0.67
CA GLN A 99 8.07 6.99 -1.15
C GLN A 99 8.08 5.65 -1.89
N MET A 100 7.58 4.60 -1.25
CA MET A 100 7.56 3.24 -1.81
C MET A 100 6.66 3.13 -3.04
N CYS A 101 5.49 3.77 -3.07
CA CYS A 101 4.68 3.82 -4.29
C CYS A 101 5.45 4.48 -5.43
N SER A 102 6.15 5.59 -5.16
CA SER A 102 6.94 6.30 -6.17
C SER A 102 8.12 5.45 -6.67
N GLU A 103 8.81 4.74 -5.79
CA GLU A 103 9.90 3.81 -6.15
C GLU A 103 9.38 2.65 -7.02
N LEU A 104 8.24 2.07 -6.65
CA LEU A 104 7.59 1.02 -7.43
C LEU A 104 7.20 1.52 -8.83
N LEU A 105 6.57 2.69 -8.92
CA LEU A 105 6.21 3.33 -10.20
C LEU A 105 7.44 3.58 -11.08
N LEU A 106 8.52 4.12 -10.51
CA LEU A 106 9.79 4.36 -11.22
C LEU A 106 10.44 3.06 -11.71
N ALA A 107 10.30 1.97 -10.95
CA ALA A 107 10.74 0.65 -11.36
C ALA A 107 9.82 -0.01 -12.41
N GLY A 108 8.74 0.68 -12.80
CA GLY A 108 7.78 0.23 -13.79
C GLY A 108 6.69 -0.69 -13.24
N TYR A 109 6.51 -0.80 -11.92
CA TYR A 109 5.49 -1.63 -11.28
C TYR A 109 4.06 -1.04 -11.42
N PRO A 110 2.99 -1.87 -11.61
CA PRO A 110 2.94 -3.34 -11.70
C PRO A 110 3.37 -3.92 -13.05
N GLY A 111 3.88 -3.08 -13.95
CA GLY A 111 4.20 -3.42 -15.33
C GLY A 111 3.07 -2.99 -16.26
N CYS A 112 3.42 -2.57 -17.47
CA CYS A 112 2.46 -2.42 -18.55
C CYS A 112 2.20 -3.80 -19.19
N SER A 113 0.94 -4.06 -19.54
CA SER A 113 0.55 -5.20 -20.37
C SER A 113 1.34 -5.18 -21.68
N GLY A 114 2.40 -5.99 -21.77
CA GLY A 114 3.27 -6.14 -22.93
C GLY A 114 4.73 -5.71 -22.78
N CYS A 115 5.12 -4.98 -21.72
CA CYS A 115 6.54 -4.57 -21.54
C CYS A 115 7.20 -5.06 -20.24
N GLY A 116 6.46 -5.71 -19.34
CA GLY A 116 7.00 -6.16 -18.06
C GLY A 116 6.00 -6.55 -16.99
N TYR A 117 4.74 -6.87 -17.35
CA TYR A 117 3.77 -7.42 -16.40
C TYR A 117 4.31 -8.74 -15.84
N ARG A 118 4.55 -8.78 -14.53
CA ARG A 118 5.13 -9.93 -13.83
C ARG A 118 4.02 -10.78 -13.24
N ASP A 119 3.57 -11.78 -14.00
CA ASP A 119 2.66 -12.83 -13.50
C ASP A 119 3.30 -13.72 -12.41
N ASP A 120 4.62 -13.63 -12.24
CA ASP A 120 5.43 -14.47 -11.35
C ASP A 120 5.71 -13.85 -9.97
N GLU A 121 5.13 -12.68 -9.65
CA GLU A 121 5.37 -12.09 -8.34
C GLU A 121 4.67 -12.89 -7.24
N GLU A 122 5.46 -13.34 -6.26
CA GLU A 122 4.99 -14.18 -5.17
C GLU A 122 3.80 -13.53 -4.44
N LYS A 123 2.77 -14.36 -4.17
CA LYS A 123 1.60 -13.92 -3.40
C LYS A 123 2.01 -13.61 -1.98
N TRP A 124 1.48 -12.53 -1.44
CA TRP A 124 1.70 -12.16 -0.05
C TRP A 124 1.18 -13.25 0.90
N ASN A 125 2.01 -13.63 1.87
CA ASN A 125 1.64 -14.55 2.94
C ASN A 125 1.56 -13.77 4.27
N GLU A 126 0.34 -13.38 4.63
CA GLU A 126 0.04 -12.59 5.82
C GLU A 126 0.47 -13.31 7.11
N LEU A 127 0.21 -14.62 7.22
CA LEU A 127 0.60 -15.41 8.39
C LEU A 127 2.11 -15.44 8.59
N ALA A 128 2.87 -15.65 7.51
CA ALA A 128 4.33 -15.62 7.56
C ALA A 128 4.85 -14.23 7.96
N HIS A 129 4.17 -13.17 7.51
CA HIS A 129 4.51 -11.80 7.90
C HIS A 129 4.24 -11.53 9.39
N ARG A 130 3.07 -11.92 9.90
CA ARG A 130 2.70 -11.78 11.32
C ARG A 130 3.70 -12.49 12.22
N HIS A 131 4.03 -13.74 11.91
CA HIS A 131 5.07 -14.48 12.62
C HIS A 131 6.43 -13.78 12.57
N ARG A 132 6.79 -13.17 11.43
CA ARG A 132 8.02 -12.39 11.33
C ARG A 132 8.00 -11.22 12.31
N ILE A 133 6.93 -10.42 12.36
CA ILE A 133 6.83 -9.28 13.29
C ILE A 133 6.89 -9.75 14.74
N GLU A 134 6.13 -10.78 15.11
CA GLU A 134 6.09 -11.29 16.49
C GLU A 134 7.47 -11.78 16.97
N ASN A 135 8.24 -12.43 16.11
CA ASN A 135 9.59 -12.89 16.44
C ASN A 135 10.63 -11.78 16.63
N PHE A 136 10.32 -10.55 16.20
CA PHE A 136 11.19 -9.37 16.33
C PHE A 136 10.67 -8.33 17.34
N ARG A 137 9.60 -8.63 18.07
CA ARG A 137 9.13 -7.82 19.23
C ARG A 137 9.84 -8.27 20.51
#